data_AF-A0A7Y0C594-F1
#
_entry.id   AF-A0A7Y0C594-F1
#
_cell.length_a   1.000
_cell.length_b   1.000
_cell.length_c   1.000
_cell.angle_alpha   90.00
_cell.angle_beta   90.00
_cell.angle_gamma   90.00
#
_symmetry.space_group_name_H-M   'P 1'
#
loop_
_entity.id
_entity.type
_entity.pdbx_description
1 polymer ?
#
loop_
_entity_poly.entity_id
_entity_poly.type
_entity_poly.pdbx_seq_one_letter_code
_entity_poly.pdbx_strand_id
1 'polypeptide(L)'
;MSWVIGLILIAVFYFYFSNKKKTTTPISKNKSSNDSQGSGKSFLPPMPSGYQIFAKNLPVAGIQHRKEEALKFAKSSNPVLSLERELHNKFDSNAIKLIGLSGSTQYFIGYLPKEISAQIIGTGMYENVKARLGRIYISNNDFLDIQYQVIGPKADKKQFNEFLSNQLADSSQKDYFKFFSLPIPNGLTAGQAEQAISEHQKSSKNEELEEWEGYTKILEEFDDQDFRDGYYLKKVSKTILMEAISQLKAQGKTYKYLSDNIDEVAERIIELKPDLKKQI
;
A
#
# COMPACT_ATOMS: atom_id res chain seq x y z
N MET A 1 -17.43 23.07 14.54
CA MET A 1 -16.91 21.88 15.24
C MET A 1 -16.95 20.69 14.29
N SER A 2 -15.75 20.18 13.99
CA SER A 2 -15.40 18.79 13.63
C SER A 2 -16.15 18.06 12.52
N TRP A 3 -15.61 18.12 11.30
CA TRP A 3 -15.66 17.04 10.29
C TRP A 3 -14.37 17.04 9.45
N VAL A 4 -13.25 16.54 9.99
CA VAL A 4 -12.03 16.20 9.21
C VAL A 4 -11.39 14.94 9.81
N ILE A 5 -12.02 13.77 9.63
CA ILE A 5 -11.41 12.46 9.95
C ILE A 5 -11.62 11.47 8.77
N GLY A 6 -11.67 11.99 7.54
CA GLY A 6 -12.13 11.23 6.37
C GLY A 6 -11.09 10.85 5.32
N LEU A 7 -9.79 11.11 5.50
CA LEU A 7 -8.82 11.02 4.37
C LEU A 7 -7.63 10.06 4.56
N ILE A 8 -7.48 9.42 5.72
CA ILE A 8 -6.34 8.49 5.97
C ILE A 8 -6.51 7.14 5.25
N LEU A 9 -7.72 6.81 4.76
CA LEU A 9 -7.96 5.54 4.07
C LEU A 9 -7.85 5.63 2.54
N ILE A 10 -7.82 6.83 1.94
CA ILE A 10 -7.88 6.97 0.47
C ILE A 10 -6.50 6.76 -0.17
N ALA A 11 -5.40 7.17 0.47
CA ALA A 11 -4.06 6.99 -0.08
C ALA A 11 -3.63 5.50 -0.14
N VAL A 12 -3.98 4.71 0.89
CA VAL A 12 -3.74 3.25 0.90
C VAL A 12 -4.64 2.53 -0.10
N PHE A 13 -5.88 3.03 -0.32
CA PHE A 13 -6.78 2.45 -1.32
C PHE A 13 -6.30 2.72 -2.75
N TYR A 14 -5.77 3.92 -3.04
CA TYR A 14 -5.22 4.24 -4.35
C TYR A 14 -3.95 3.41 -4.65
N PHE A 15 -3.06 3.26 -3.68
CA PHE A 15 -1.85 2.43 -3.84
C PHE A 15 -2.18 0.95 -4.08
N TYR A 16 -3.23 0.42 -3.44
CA TYR A 16 -3.63 -0.98 -3.63
C TYR A 16 -4.46 -1.21 -4.92
N PHE A 17 -5.21 -0.22 -5.40
CA PHE A 17 -6.04 -0.35 -6.62
C PHE A 17 -5.35 0.05 -7.92
N SER A 18 -4.30 0.90 -7.89
CA SER A 18 -3.56 1.31 -9.09
C SER A 18 -2.80 0.15 -9.75
N ASN A 19 -2.48 -0.92 -8.99
CA ASN A 19 -1.72 -2.08 -9.46
C ASN A 19 -2.51 -3.13 -10.27
N LYS A 20 -3.74 -2.84 -10.72
CA LYS A 20 -4.41 -3.65 -11.75
C LYS A 20 -4.11 -3.11 -13.15
N LYS A 21 -2.96 -3.51 -13.71
CA LYS A 21 -2.68 -3.32 -15.15
C LYS A 21 -3.76 -4.01 -15.98
N LYS A 22 -4.21 -3.26 -16.99
CA LYS A 22 -5.17 -3.62 -18.04
C LYS A 22 -4.60 -4.74 -18.92
N THR A 23 -5.29 -5.87 -18.98
CA THR A 23 -5.20 -6.78 -20.13
C THR A 23 -6.34 -6.42 -21.10
N THR A 24 -5.98 -5.77 -22.21
CA THR A 24 -6.89 -5.53 -23.34
C THR A 24 -6.65 -6.55 -24.43
N THR A 25 -7.69 -7.32 -24.78
CA THR A 25 -7.97 -7.75 -26.16
C THR A 25 -9.48 -8.06 -26.27
N PRO A 26 -10.14 -7.76 -27.39
CA PRO A 26 -11.59 -7.51 -27.43
C PRO A 26 -12.40 -8.74 -27.82
N ILE A 27 -13.70 -8.74 -27.49
CA ILE A 27 -14.86 -9.06 -28.36
C ILE A 27 -16.08 -9.55 -27.55
N SER A 28 -17.25 -9.08 -28.01
CA SER A 28 -18.61 -9.63 -27.87
C SER A 28 -19.49 -9.12 -26.72
N LYS A 29 -20.45 -8.28 -27.12
CA LYS A 29 -21.70 -8.00 -26.40
C LYS A 29 -22.56 -9.27 -26.30
N ASN A 30 -23.32 -9.33 -25.22
CA ASN A 30 -24.41 -10.26 -24.88
C ASN A 30 -24.03 -11.60 -24.24
N LYS A 31 -24.11 -11.66 -22.90
CA LYS A 31 -25.04 -12.58 -22.20
C LYS A 31 -25.07 -12.37 -20.68
N SER A 32 -26.30 -12.19 -20.17
CA SER A 32 -26.82 -12.53 -18.84
C SER A 32 -25.95 -12.28 -17.60
N SER A 33 -26.29 -11.19 -16.90
CA SER A 33 -26.10 -11.01 -15.47
C SER A 33 -26.88 -12.08 -14.67
N ASN A 34 -26.19 -13.11 -14.19
CA ASN A 34 -26.60 -13.92 -13.03
C ASN A 34 -25.49 -14.95 -12.73
N ASP A 35 -24.36 -14.50 -12.18
CA ASP A 35 -23.40 -15.41 -11.51
C ASP A 35 -22.44 -14.63 -10.60
N SER A 36 -22.86 -14.38 -9.36
CA SER A 36 -21.96 -13.93 -8.29
C SER A 36 -22.52 -14.22 -6.88
N GLN A 37 -23.09 -15.41 -6.66
CA GLN A 37 -23.47 -15.83 -5.30
C GLN A 37 -22.22 -16.30 -4.52
N GLY A 38 -21.48 -15.36 -3.91
CA GLY A 38 -20.49 -15.69 -2.87
C GLY A 38 -21.13 -15.85 -1.49
N SER A 39 -20.48 -16.56 -0.58
CA SER A 39 -20.91 -16.68 0.83
C SER A 39 -20.12 -15.72 1.73
N GLY A 40 -20.83 -14.92 2.54
CA GLY A 40 -20.23 -13.98 3.47
C GLY A 40 -20.71 -14.22 4.89
N LYS A 41 -19.78 -14.33 5.85
CA LYS A 41 -20.07 -14.45 7.28
C LYS A 41 -19.50 -13.27 8.05
N SER A 42 -20.35 -12.65 8.87
CA SER A 42 -19.97 -11.59 9.82
C SER A 42 -19.83 -12.19 11.22
N PHE A 43 -18.85 -11.72 11.99
CA PHE A 43 -18.51 -12.31 13.30
C PHE A 43 -18.60 -11.31 14.45
N LEU A 44 -17.95 -10.14 14.30
CA LEU A 44 -17.85 -9.04 15.28
C LEU A 44 -18.08 -9.44 16.75
N PRO A 45 -17.22 -10.31 17.34
CA PRO A 45 -17.34 -10.75 18.75
C PRO A 45 -17.42 -9.57 19.72
N PRO A 46 -18.04 -9.63 20.90
CA PRO A 46 -18.17 -8.46 21.78
C PRO A 46 -16.83 -7.78 22.07
N MET A 47 -16.84 -6.44 22.14
CA MET A 47 -15.64 -5.65 22.45
C MET A 47 -15.26 -5.86 23.93
N PRO A 48 -14.00 -6.21 24.25
CA PRO A 48 -13.54 -6.27 25.64
C PRO A 48 -13.71 -4.93 26.36
N SER A 49 -14.00 -4.99 27.67
CA SER A 49 -14.08 -3.77 28.48
C SER A 49 -12.75 -3.01 28.46
N GLY A 50 -12.81 -1.67 28.36
CA GLY A 50 -11.62 -0.82 28.28
C GLY A 50 -10.96 -0.76 26.89
N TYR A 51 -11.41 -1.55 25.91
CA TYR A 51 -10.86 -1.56 24.56
C TYR A 51 -11.66 -0.67 23.60
N GLN A 52 -11.00 -0.23 22.53
CA GLN A 52 -11.63 0.41 21.38
C GLN A 52 -10.92 0.01 20.07
N ILE A 53 -11.54 0.37 18.95
CA ILE A 53 -11.00 0.06 17.62
C ILE A 53 -9.85 1.02 17.30
N PHE A 54 -8.66 0.46 17.08
CA PHE A 54 -7.49 1.18 16.62
C PHE A 54 -7.52 1.32 15.10
N ALA A 55 -7.75 0.22 14.40
CA ALA A 55 -7.91 0.19 12.95
C ALA A 55 -9.05 -0.76 12.56
N LYS A 56 -9.82 -0.38 11.53
CA LYS A 56 -11.02 -1.11 11.08
C LYS A 56 -10.88 -1.57 9.64
N ASN A 57 -11.61 -2.63 9.29
CA ASN A 57 -11.71 -3.16 7.93
C ASN A 57 -10.33 -3.45 7.31
N LEU A 58 -9.40 -3.95 8.13
CA LEU A 58 -8.07 -4.26 7.67
C LEU A 58 -8.06 -5.50 6.80
N PRO A 59 -7.37 -5.47 5.65
CA PRO A 59 -7.09 -6.68 4.87
C PRO A 59 -5.98 -7.49 5.54
N VAL A 60 -5.93 -8.79 5.22
CA VAL A 60 -4.80 -9.65 5.56
C VAL A 60 -3.69 -9.47 4.53
N ALA A 61 -2.55 -8.94 4.94
CA ALA A 61 -1.42 -8.73 4.04
C ALA A 61 -0.81 -10.07 3.62
N GLY A 62 -0.53 -10.22 2.33
CA GLY A 62 0.07 -11.45 1.78
C GLY A 62 -0.85 -12.68 1.77
N ILE A 63 -2.17 -12.51 1.95
CA ILE A 63 -3.13 -13.63 1.96
C ILE A 63 -3.07 -14.51 0.71
N GLN A 64 -2.69 -13.94 -0.45
CA GLN A 64 -2.54 -14.70 -1.70
C GLN A 64 -1.43 -15.74 -1.62
N HIS A 65 -0.34 -15.46 -0.90
CA HIS A 65 0.74 -16.43 -0.64
C HIS A 65 0.35 -17.48 0.42
N ARG A 66 -0.81 -17.32 1.06
CA ARG A 66 -1.35 -18.19 2.11
C ARG A 66 -2.77 -18.66 1.78
N LYS A 67 -3.17 -18.63 0.50
CA LYS A 67 -4.55 -18.84 0.07
C LYS A 67 -5.13 -20.17 0.56
N GLU A 68 -4.36 -21.25 0.49
CA GLU A 68 -4.80 -22.58 0.94
C GLU A 68 -5.11 -22.60 2.45
N GLU A 69 -4.17 -22.14 3.28
CA GLU A 69 -4.33 -22.08 4.73
C GLU A 69 -5.45 -21.11 5.14
N ALA A 70 -5.54 -19.97 4.47
CA ALA A 70 -6.60 -18.99 4.70
C ALA A 70 -7.98 -19.52 4.31
N LEU A 71 -8.09 -20.34 3.25
CA LEU A 71 -9.34 -21.03 2.89
C LEU A 71 -9.72 -22.10 3.91
N LYS A 72 -8.76 -22.87 4.43
CA LYS A 72 -9.01 -23.85 5.51
C LYS A 72 -9.54 -23.15 6.76
N PHE A 73 -8.92 -22.04 7.17
CA PHE A 73 -9.40 -21.20 8.27
C PHE A 73 -10.80 -20.64 7.99
N ALA A 74 -11.05 -20.13 6.78
CA ALA A 74 -12.32 -19.52 6.42
C ALA A 74 -13.52 -20.48 6.49
N LYS A 75 -13.27 -21.77 6.22
CA LYS A 75 -14.28 -22.85 6.29
C LYS A 75 -14.36 -23.50 7.68
N SER A 76 -13.52 -23.10 8.62
CA SER A 76 -13.45 -23.69 9.97
C SER A 76 -14.61 -23.26 10.88
N SER A 77 -14.81 -24.01 11.96
CA SER A 77 -15.85 -23.73 12.98
C SER A 77 -15.32 -22.79 14.05
N ASN A 78 -16.10 -21.77 14.43
CA ASN A 78 -15.73 -20.79 15.48
C ASN A 78 -14.36 -20.12 15.26
N PRO A 79 -14.12 -19.51 14.08
CA PRO A 79 -12.85 -18.89 13.76
C PRO A 79 -12.56 -17.66 14.64
N VAL A 80 -11.34 -17.57 15.15
CA VAL A 80 -10.80 -16.46 15.94
C VAL A 80 -9.45 -16.05 15.35
N LEU A 81 -8.99 -14.83 15.62
CA LEU A 81 -7.67 -14.35 15.19
C LEU A 81 -6.75 -14.14 16.40
N SER A 82 -5.47 -14.40 16.19
CA SER A 82 -4.37 -14.12 17.12
C SER A 82 -3.22 -13.42 16.38
N LEU A 83 -2.36 -12.76 17.16
CA LEU A 83 -1.20 -12.01 16.68
C LEU A 83 0.07 -12.68 17.17
N GLU A 84 1.03 -12.93 16.27
CA GLU A 84 2.34 -13.51 16.61
C GLU A 84 3.46 -12.68 16.00
N ARG A 85 4.40 -12.19 16.82
CA ARG A 85 5.52 -11.37 16.34
C ARG A 85 6.58 -12.22 15.65
N GLU A 86 7.11 -11.72 14.53
CA GLU A 86 8.22 -12.36 13.81
C GLU A 86 9.46 -11.47 13.80
N LEU A 87 10.31 -11.61 14.83
CA LEU A 87 11.47 -10.73 15.07
C LEU A 87 12.54 -10.75 13.96
N HIS A 88 12.64 -11.85 13.21
CA HIS A 88 13.69 -12.08 12.22
C HIS A 88 13.14 -12.16 10.79
N ASN A 89 12.03 -11.46 10.53
CA ASN A 89 11.50 -11.38 9.17
C ASN A 89 12.48 -10.58 8.28
N LYS A 90 12.88 -11.18 7.16
CA LYS A 90 13.88 -10.61 6.23
C LYS A 90 13.42 -9.34 5.50
N PHE A 91 12.13 -9.03 5.51
CA PHE A 91 11.54 -7.90 4.78
C PHE A 91 11.06 -6.77 5.71
N ASP A 92 10.62 -7.11 6.93
CA ASP A 92 10.08 -6.15 7.89
C ASP A 92 10.36 -6.59 9.33
N SER A 93 11.25 -5.88 10.03
CA SER A 93 11.58 -6.17 11.44
C SER A 93 10.41 -5.98 12.40
N ASN A 94 9.34 -5.32 11.97
CA ASN A 94 8.12 -5.12 12.76
C ASN A 94 7.04 -6.17 12.46
N ALA A 95 7.29 -7.14 11.58
CA ALA A 95 6.27 -8.06 11.10
C ALA A 95 5.48 -8.75 12.23
N ILE A 96 4.15 -8.69 12.13
CA ILE A 96 3.22 -9.41 12.99
C ILE A 96 2.38 -10.33 12.11
N LYS A 97 2.54 -11.65 12.33
CA LYS A 97 1.71 -12.67 11.71
C LYS A 97 0.30 -12.59 12.25
N LEU A 98 -0.66 -12.80 11.36
CA LEU A 98 -2.05 -13.02 11.69
C LEU A 98 -2.31 -14.53 11.64
N ILE A 99 -2.63 -15.09 12.81
CA ILE A 99 -2.90 -16.52 13.00
C ILE A 99 -4.40 -16.72 13.16
N GLY A 100 -5.00 -17.53 12.30
CA GLY A 100 -6.37 -18.01 12.44
C GLY A 100 -6.42 -19.20 13.41
N LEU A 101 -7.34 -19.17 14.36
CA LEU A 101 -7.56 -20.23 15.34
C LEU A 101 -8.95 -20.84 15.18
N SER A 102 -9.04 -22.16 15.22
CA SER A 102 -10.30 -22.92 15.31
C SER A 102 -10.08 -24.17 16.15
N GLY A 103 -10.60 -24.17 17.38
CA GLY A 103 -10.28 -25.22 18.35
C GLY A 103 -8.79 -25.26 18.66
N SER A 104 -8.15 -26.41 18.47
CA SER A 104 -6.70 -26.59 18.63
C SER A 104 -5.88 -26.29 17.36
N THR A 105 -6.54 -26.04 16.23
CA THR A 105 -5.85 -25.84 14.95
C THR A 105 -5.48 -24.38 14.76
N GLN A 106 -4.25 -24.16 14.28
CA GLN A 106 -3.72 -22.85 13.93
C GLN A 106 -3.44 -22.76 12.44
N TYR A 107 -3.79 -21.64 11.84
CA TYR A 107 -3.61 -21.35 10.41
C TYR A 107 -2.82 -20.05 10.27
N PHE A 108 -1.66 -20.10 9.64
CA PHE A 108 -0.95 -18.87 9.30
C PHE A 108 -1.54 -18.27 8.01
N ILE A 109 -2.40 -17.26 8.17
CA ILE A 109 -3.22 -16.73 7.06
C ILE A 109 -2.63 -15.49 6.37
N GLY A 110 -1.57 -14.91 6.94
CA GLY A 110 -0.86 -13.76 6.40
C GLY A 110 -0.39 -12.83 7.52
N TYR A 111 -0.14 -11.57 7.20
CA TYR A 111 0.39 -10.58 8.15
C TYR A 111 -0.60 -9.44 8.40
N LEU A 112 -0.33 -8.66 9.44
CA LEU A 112 -0.84 -7.30 9.53
C LEU A 112 -0.22 -6.45 8.41
N PRO A 113 -0.93 -5.43 7.90
CA PRO A 113 -0.31 -4.40 7.08
C PRO A 113 0.92 -3.81 7.77
N LYS A 114 1.94 -3.47 6.97
CA LYS A 114 3.25 -3.02 7.46
C LYS A 114 3.13 -1.80 8.37
N GLU A 115 2.26 -0.86 8.00
CA GLU A 115 2.05 0.40 8.71
C GLU A 115 1.42 0.15 10.08
N ILE A 116 0.45 -0.77 10.14
CA ILE A 116 -0.20 -1.17 11.39
C ILE A 116 0.80 -1.88 12.31
N SER A 117 1.63 -2.76 11.74
CA SER A 117 2.68 -3.47 12.49
C SER A 117 3.71 -2.48 13.05
N ALA A 118 4.17 -1.54 12.23
CA ALA A 118 5.08 -0.47 12.64
C ALA A 118 4.48 0.41 13.76
N GLN A 119 3.19 0.76 13.67
CA GLN A 119 2.50 1.49 14.74
C GLN A 119 2.47 0.71 16.04
N ILE A 120 2.07 -0.56 16.01
CA ILE A 120 1.96 -1.41 17.21
C ILE A 120 3.33 -1.58 17.88
N ILE A 121 4.36 -1.93 17.10
CA ILE A 121 5.70 -2.16 17.64
C ILE A 121 6.35 -0.85 18.09
N GLY A 122 6.27 0.19 17.28
CA GLY A 122 6.91 1.49 17.56
C GLY A 122 6.30 2.23 18.74
N THR A 123 5.04 1.95 19.09
CA THR A 123 4.40 2.47 20.30
C THR A 123 4.53 1.55 21.52
N GLY A 124 5.12 0.36 21.37
CA GLY A 124 5.24 -0.63 22.46
C GLY A 124 3.91 -1.29 22.86
N MET A 125 2.88 -1.23 22.02
CA MET A 125 1.52 -1.67 22.36
C MET A 125 1.25 -3.15 22.08
N TYR A 126 2.23 -3.92 21.60
CA TYR A 126 2.04 -5.30 21.13
C TYR A 126 1.28 -6.19 22.12
N GLU A 127 1.65 -6.16 23.39
CA GLU A 127 1.04 -6.98 24.45
C GLU A 127 -0.44 -6.63 24.72
N ASN A 128 -0.86 -5.41 24.36
CA ASN A 128 -2.17 -4.88 24.71
C ASN A 128 -3.15 -4.83 23.54
N VAL A 129 -2.69 -5.11 22.31
CA VAL A 129 -3.54 -5.12 21.12
C VAL A 129 -4.03 -6.52 20.77
N LYS A 130 -5.20 -6.61 20.13
CA LYS A 130 -5.77 -7.87 19.64
C LYS A 130 -6.32 -7.71 18.23
N ALA A 131 -6.27 -8.80 17.46
CA ALA A 131 -7.04 -8.91 16.23
C ALA A 131 -8.47 -9.38 16.53
N ARG A 132 -9.47 -8.70 15.98
CA ARG A 132 -10.88 -9.05 16.12
C ARG A 132 -11.46 -9.33 14.74
N LEU A 133 -11.85 -10.58 14.50
CA LEU A 133 -12.43 -11.01 13.22
C LEU A 133 -13.71 -10.23 12.92
N GLY A 134 -13.77 -9.60 11.76
CA GLY A 134 -14.91 -8.83 11.29
C GLY A 134 -15.77 -9.64 10.32
N ARG A 135 -15.18 -10.00 9.18
CA ARG A 135 -15.87 -10.64 8.06
C ARG A 135 -14.96 -11.66 7.38
N ILE A 136 -15.57 -12.74 6.90
CA ILE A 136 -14.99 -13.66 5.92
C ILE A 136 -15.93 -13.70 4.73
N TYR A 137 -15.38 -13.59 3.52
CA TYR A 137 -16.11 -13.73 2.27
C TYR A 137 -15.38 -14.67 1.32
N ILE A 138 -16.11 -15.64 0.77
CA ILE A 138 -15.62 -16.59 -0.22
C ILE A 138 -16.54 -16.50 -1.44
N SER A 139 -15.98 -16.19 -2.61
CA SER A 139 -16.72 -16.28 -3.88
C SER A 139 -16.63 -17.69 -4.50
N ASN A 140 -17.50 -17.97 -5.47
CA ASN A 140 -17.47 -19.22 -6.24
C ASN A 140 -16.20 -19.38 -7.09
N ASN A 141 -15.48 -18.28 -7.37
CA ASN A 141 -14.22 -18.29 -8.12
C ASN A 141 -13.00 -18.34 -7.18
N ASP A 142 -13.17 -18.87 -5.97
CA ASP A 142 -12.16 -18.94 -4.91
C ASP A 142 -11.52 -17.59 -4.58
N PHE A 143 -12.25 -16.48 -4.77
CA PHE A 143 -11.82 -15.21 -4.21
C PHE A 143 -12.09 -15.23 -2.71
N LEU A 144 -11.03 -15.02 -1.92
CA LEU A 144 -11.09 -14.98 -0.46
C LEU A 144 -10.79 -13.57 0.02
N ASP A 145 -11.69 -13.03 0.85
CA ASP A 145 -11.48 -11.80 1.60
C ASP A 145 -11.71 -12.06 3.09
N ILE A 146 -10.75 -11.66 3.91
CA ILE A 146 -10.81 -11.74 5.37
C ILE A 146 -10.55 -10.33 5.89
N GLN A 147 -11.53 -9.78 6.60
CA GLN A 147 -11.44 -8.44 7.19
C GLN A 147 -11.47 -8.54 8.71
N TYR A 148 -10.61 -7.75 9.35
CA TYR A 148 -10.51 -7.71 10.80
C TYR A 148 -10.30 -6.28 11.31
N GLN A 149 -10.31 -6.16 12.63
CA GLN A 149 -10.02 -4.94 13.35
C GLN A 149 -8.80 -5.19 14.23
N VAL A 150 -7.93 -4.19 14.37
CA VAL A 150 -7.01 -4.14 15.51
C VAL A 150 -7.72 -3.33 16.60
N ILE A 151 -7.79 -3.91 17.79
CA ILE A 151 -8.36 -3.28 18.98
C ILE A 151 -7.28 -3.15 20.05
N GLY A 152 -7.37 -2.13 20.90
CA GLY A 152 -6.44 -1.88 21.99
C GLY A 152 -7.05 -1.00 23.08
N PRO A 153 -6.31 -0.70 24.16
CA PRO A 153 -6.82 0.08 25.28
C PRO A 153 -7.27 1.48 24.87
N LYS A 154 -8.33 1.99 25.50
CA LYS A 154 -8.86 3.32 25.17
C LYS A 154 -7.84 4.45 25.36
N ALA A 155 -7.03 4.36 26.42
CA ALA A 155 -6.01 5.36 26.76
C ALA A 155 -4.94 5.52 25.66
N ASP A 156 -4.65 4.45 24.93
CA ASP A 156 -3.53 4.36 23.99
C ASP A 156 -3.90 4.80 22.56
N LYS A 157 -5.19 5.01 22.28
CA LYS A 157 -5.71 5.33 20.94
C LYS A 157 -5.09 6.59 20.34
N LYS A 158 -4.86 7.62 21.16
CA LYS A 158 -4.27 8.88 20.69
C LYS A 158 -2.85 8.64 20.17
N GLN A 159 -2.02 7.99 20.99
CA GLN A 159 -0.64 7.64 20.62
C GLN A 159 -0.60 6.75 19.38
N PHE A 160 -1.49 5.75 19.29
CA PHE A 160 -1.59 4.89 18.10
C PHE A 160 -1.87 5.70 16.82
N ASN A 161 -2.86 6.61 16.87
CA ASN A 161 -3.26 7.41 15.72
C ASN A 161 -2.17 8.40 15.29
N GLU A 162 -1.48 9.02 16.25
CA GLU A 162 -0.50 10.08 15.99
C GLU A 162 0.89 9.54 15.63
N PHE A 163 1.14 8.24 15.82
CA PHE A 163 2.47 7.66 15.66
C PHE A 163 3.08 7.91 14.27
N LEU A 164 2.35 7.59 13.20
CA LEU A 164 2.85 7.75 11.83
C LEU A 164 2.94 9.22 11.45
N SER A 165 1.96 10.04 11.82
CA SER A 165 1.96 11.48 11.52
C SER A 165 3.10 12.24 12.21
N ASN A 166 3.62 11.70 13.32
CA ASN A 166 4.74 12.28 14.05
C ASN A 166 6.11 11.75 13.60
N GLN A 167 6.16 10.74 12.72
CA GLN A 167 7.41 10.34 12.09
C GLN A 167 7.91 11.43 11.15
N LEU A 168 9.22 11.43 10.87
CA LEU A 168 9.77 12.31 9.85
C LEU A 168 9.14 12.00 8.48
N ALA A 169 8.95 13.04 7.68
CA ALA A 169 8.46 12.89 6.32
C ALA A 169 9.36 11.97 5.49
N ASP A 170 8.74 11.08 4.73
CA ASP A 170 9.45 10.11 3.90
C ASP A 170 10.05 10.77 2.64
N SER A 171 10.73 9.96 1.81
CA SER A 171 11.33 10.45 0.58
C SER A 171 10.31 10.94 -0.45
N SER A 172 9.15 10.27 -0.54
CA SER A 172 8.10 10.61 -1.51
C SER A 172 7.47 11.96 -1.18
N GLN A 173 7.14 12.17 0.09
CA GLN A 173 6.67 13.45 0.61
C GLN A 173 7.71 14.55 0.34
N LYS A 174 8.99 14.32 0.62
CA LYS A 174 10.05 15.30 0.34
C LYS A 174 10.23 15.56 -1.16
N ASP A 175 10.03 14.55 -2.00
CA ASP A 175 10.08 14.69 -3.46
C ASP A 175 8.94 15.56 -3.97
N TYR A 176 7.73 15.47 -3.42
CA TYR A 176 6.63 16.37 -3.74
C TYR A 176 7.03 17.84 -3.51
N PHE A 177 7.55 18.15 -2.33
CA PHE A 177 7.99 19.51 -2.00
C PHE A 177 9.06 20.00 -2.97
N LYS A 178 10.05 19.16 -3.31
CA LYS A 178 11.09 19.51 -4.28
C LYS A 178 10.51 19.76 -5.67
N PHE A 179 9.61 18.90 -6.13
CA PHE A 179 9.01 18.97 -7.46
C PHE A 179 8.27 20.31 -7.65
N PHE A 180 7.46 20.68 -6.67
CA PHE A 180 6.70 21.94 -6.68
C PHE A 180 7.49 23.14 -6.14
N SER A 181 8.79 22.99 -5.87
CA SER A 181 9.65 24.04 -5.31
C SER A 181 9.10 24.66 -4.01
N LEU A 182 8.44 23.84 -3.19
CA LEU A 182 7.90 24.24 -1.88
C LEU A 182 9.01 24.22 -0.81
N PRO A 183 8.95 25.13 0.19
CA PRO A 183 9.90 25.12 1.29
C PRO A 183 9.74 23.86 2.12
N ILE A 184 10.86 23.18 2.45
CA ILE A 184 10.88 21.99 3.32
C ILE A 184 11.32 22.42 4.73
N PRO A 185 10.41 22.46 5.72
CA PRO A 185 10.76 22.77 7.09
C PRO A 185 11.75 21.75 7.68
N ASN A 186 12.65 22.22 8.54
CA ASN A 186 13.51 21.33 9.32
C ASN A 186 12.64 20.47 10.26
N GLY A 187 12.86 19.16 10.26
CA GLY A 187 12.09 18.23 11.07
C GLY A 187 10.64 18.02 10.59
N LEU A 188 10.33 18.36 9.34
CA LEU A 188 9.01 18.13 8.74
C LEU A 188 8.52 16.71 9.02
N THR A 189 7.39 16.60 9.72
CA THR A 189 6.76 15.31 10.01
C THR A 189 5.88 14.85 8.86
N ALA A 190 5.57 13.56 8.80
CA ALA A 190 4.70 12.99 7.77
C ALA A 190 3.30 13.62 7.80
N GLY A 191 2.73 13.88 8.98
CA GLY A 191 1.42 14.53 9.10
C GLY A 191 1.43 15.98 8.64
N GLN A 192 2.50 16.73 8.94
CA GLN A 192 2.68 18.09 8.43
C GLN A 192 2.85 18.09 6.91
N ALA A 193 3.61 17.13 6.38
CA ALA A 193 3.80 16.97 4.94
C ALA A 193 2.48 16.64 4.23
N GLU A 194 1.71 15.67 4.72
CA GLU A 194 0.39 15.32 4.18
C GLU A 194 -0.57 16.50 4.15
N GLN A 195 -0.61 17.28 5.24
CA GLN A 195 -1.46 18.46 5.32
C GLN A 195 -1.05 19.50 4.27
N ALA A 196 0.23 19.84 4.19
CA ALA A 196 0.74 20.81 3.23
C ALA A 196 0.55 20.36 1.78
N ILE A 197 0.77 19.08 1.49
CA ILE A 197 0.52 18.47 0.18
C ILE A 197 -0.97 18.58 -0.18
N SER A 198 -1.86 18.19 0.74
CA SER A 198 -3.31 18.25 0.49
C SER A 198 -3.80 19.69 0.27
N GLU A 199 -3.28 20.65 1.01
CA GLU A 199 -3.59 22.06 0.84
C GLU A 199 -3.10 22.57 -0.52
N HIS A 200 -1.85 22.27 -0.88
CA HIS A 200 -1.28 22.64 -2.17
C HIS A 200 -2.06 22.04 -3.34
N GLN A 201 -2.42 20.76 -3.28
CA GLN A 201 -3.19 20.07 -4.32
C GLN A 201 -4.54 20.73 -4.60
N LYS A 202 -5.22 21.27 -3.58
CA LYS A 202 -6.52 21.95 -3.76
C LYS A 202 -6.42 23.25 -4.56
N SER A 203 -5.27 23.93 -4.48
CA SER A 203 -5.01 25.19 -5.18
C SER A 203 -4.18 25.03 -6.45
N SER A 204 -3.64 23.84 -6.69
CA SER A 204 -2.80 23.55 -7.87
C SER A 204 -3.65 23.47 -9.14
N LYS A 205 -3.04 23.77 -10.28
CA LYS A 205 -3.69 23.52 -11.58
C LYS A 205 -3.65 22.02 -11.90
N ASN A 206 -4.66 21.53 -12.61
CA ASN A 206 -4.73 20.12 -12.98
C ASN A 206 -3.50 19.69 -13.79
N GLU A 207 -3.01 20.54 -14.71
CA GLU A 207 -1.86 20.21 -15.55
C GLU A 207 -0.57 20.01 -14.73
N GLU A 208 -0.39 20.76 -13.64
CA GLU A 208 0.77 20.61 -12.75
C GLU A 208 0.69 19.32 -11.93
N LEU A 209 -0.52 18.92 -11.54
CA LEU A 209 -0.78 17.65 -10.86
C LEU A 209 -0.57 16.45 -11.80
N GLU A 210 -0.99 16.56 -13.06
CA GLU A 210 -0.72 15.54 -14.08
C GLU A 210 0.78 15.36 -14.34
N GLU A 211 1.56 16.44 -14.32
CA GLU A 211 3.02 16.38 -14.42
C GLU A 211 3.64 15.68 -13.20
N TRP A 212 3.13 15.93 -12.00
CA TRP A 212 3.54 15.21 -10.79
C TRP A 212 3.20 13.72 -10.85
N GLU A 213 1.99 13.37 -11.29
CA GLU A 213 1.58 11.97 -11.49
C GLU A 213 2.47 11.26 -12.52
N GLY A 214 2.81 11.95 -13.62
CA GLY A 214 3.76 11.44 -14.61
C GLY A 214 5.15 11.20 -14.01
N TYR A 215 5.64 12.15 -13.20
CA TYR A 215 6.92 12.02 -12.50
C TYR A 215 6.95 10.81 -11.56
N THR A 216 5.94 10.66 -10.70
CA THR A 216 5.89 9.54 -9.75
C THR A 216 5.77 8.20 -10.46
N LYS A 217 4.93 8.12 -11.49
CA LYS A 217 4.75 6.89 -12.29
C LYS A 217 6.06 6.42 -12.92
N ILE A 218 6.86 7.34 -13.46
CA ILE A 218 8.18 7.00 -14.00
C ILE A 218 9.09 6.43 -12.91
N LEU A 219 9.15 7.08 -11.74
CA LEU A 219 9.97 6.58 -10.63
C LEU A 219 9.54 5.17 -10.18
N GLU A 220 8.24 4.93 -10.07
CA GLU A 220 7.68 3.64 -9.66
C GLU A 220 8.00 2.52 -10.66
N GLU A 221 7.78 2.73 -11.97
CA GLU A 221 8.09 1.73 -13.00
C GLU A 221 9.59 1.39 -12.99
N PHE A 222 10.49 2.38 -12.85
CA PHE A 222 11.92 2.10 -12.82
C PHE A 222 12.43 1.53 -11.48
N ASP A 223 11.68 1.60 -10.38
CA ASP A 223 11.99 0.89 -9.14
C ASP A 223 11.44 -0.55 -9.13
N ASP A 224 10.44 -0.84 -9.96
CA ASP A 224 9.93 -2.20 -10.18
C ASP A 224 10.94 -3.08 -10.95
N GLN A 225 11.13 -4.31 -10.47
CA GLN A 225 12.08 -5.24 -11.09
C GLN A 225 11.54 -5.84 -12.38
N ASP A 226 10.28 -6.25 -12.40
CA ASP A 226 9.68 -6.93 -13.55
C ASP A 226 9.62 -5.98 -14.75
N PHE A 227 9.28 -4.70 -14.51
CA PHE A 227 9.37 -3.65 -15.50
C PHE A 227 10.77 -3.54 -16.10
N ARG A 228 11.81 -3.34 -15.26
CA ARG A 228 13.20 -3.21 -15.76
C ARG A 228 13.66 -4.44 -16.53
N ASP A 229 13.26 -5.63 -16.10
CA ASP A 229 13.62 -6.88 -16.75
C ASP A 229 13.02 -6.95 -18.17
N GLY A 230 11.82 -6.38 -18.38
CA GLY A 230 11.21 -6.21 -19.70
C GLY A 230 12.03 -5.38 -20.70
N TYR A 231 12.85 -4.45 -20.21
CA TYR A 231 13.77 -3.65 -21.02
C TYR A 231 15.22 -4.15 -20.98
N TYR A 232 15.46 -5.31 -20.37
CA TYR A 232 16.81 -5.83 -20.13
C TYR A 232 17.69 -4.82 -19.36
N LEU A 233 17.12 -4.11 -18.39
CA LEU A 233 17.82 -3.09 -17.60
C LEU A 233 18.24 -3.61 -16.22
N LYS A 234 19.49 -3.32 -15.84
CA LYS A 234 19.95 -3.39 -14.44
C LYS A 234 19.24 -2.31 -13.61
N LYS A 235 19.37 -2.37 -12.29
CA LYS A 235 18.83 -1.34 -11.38
C LYS A 235 19.37 0.04 -11.76
N VAL A 236 18.47 0.98 -12.03
CA VAL A 236 18.80 2.35 -12.43
C VAL A 236 18.83 3.23 -11.18
N SER A 237 19.92 3.97 -10.96
CA SER A 237 19.97 4.96 -9.88
C SER A 237 19.10 6.17 -10.20
N LYS A 238 18.46 6.77 -9.18
CA LYS A 238 17.65 7.99 -9.36
C LYS A 238 18.38 9.11 -10.09
N THR A 239 19.68 9.31 -9.84
CA THR A 239 20.49 10.32 -10.54
C THR A 239 20.50 10.13 -12.05
N ILE A 240 20.81 8.92 -12.52
CA ILE A 240 20.84 8.60 -13.97
C ILE A 240 19.45 8.73 -14.59
N LEU A 241 18.41 8.26 -13.89
CA LEU A 241 17.03 8.40 -14.35
C LEU A 241 16.64 9.88 -14.52
N MET A 242 16.96 10.72 -13.53
CA MET A 242 16.68 12.15 -13.60
C MET A 242 17.50 12.87 -14.68
N GLU A 243 18.72 12.44 -14.95
CA GLU A 243 19.54 12.97 -16.05
C GLU A 243 18.92 12.63 -17.42
N ALA A 244 18.52 11.38 -17.63
CA ALA A 244 17.82 10.94 -18.84
C ALA A 244 16.54 11.75 -19.10
N ILE A 245 15.71 11.86 -18.06
CA ILE A 245 14.50 12.69 -18.09
C ILE A 245 14.84 14.14 -18.41
N SER A 246 15.86 14.73 -17.77
CA SER A 246 16.25 16.12 -18.01
C SER A 246 16.61 16.39 -19.47
N GLN A 247 17.31 15.45 -20.14
CA GLN A 247 17.64 15.59 -21.56
C GLN A 247 16.41 15.48 -22.46
N LEU A 248 15.45 14.61 -22.11
CA LEU A 248 14.19 14.47 -22.83
C LEU A 248 13.30 15.71 -22.62
N LYS A 249 13.28 16.27 -21.40
CA LYS A 249 12.58 17.53 -21.11
C LYS A 249 13.19 18.72 -21.85
N ALA A 250 14.50 18.75 -22.05
CA ALA A 250 15.16 19.77 -22.88
C ALA A 250 14.72 19.71 -24.36
N GLN A 251 14.14 18.59 -24.82
CA GLN A 251 13.52 18.44 -26.13
C GLN A 251 12.02 18.80 -26.13
N GLY A 252 11.50 19.37 -25.04
CA GLY A 252 10.10 19.78 -24.91
C GLY A 252 9.15 18.67 -24.43
N LYS A 253 9.66 17.48 -24.06
CA LYS A 253 8.83 16.39 -23.53
C LYS A 253 8.42 16.70 -22.08
N THR A 254 7.19 16.37 -21.72
CA THR A 254 6.67 16.57 -20.36
C THR A 254 6.71 15.27 -19.56
N TYR A 255 6.57 15.34 -18.24
CA TYR A 255 6.49 14.13 -17.42
C TYR A 255 5.29 13.27 -17.79
N LYS A 256 4.14 13.91 -18.04
CA LYS A 256 2.94 13.20 -18.48
C LYS A 256 3.21 12.40 -19.76
N TYR A 257 3.78 13.06 -20.78
CA TYR A 257 4.16 12.41 -22.04
C TYR A 257 5.12 11.24 -21.81
N LEU A 258 6.20 11.46 -21.05
CA LEU A 258 7.22 10.43 -20.82
C LEU A 258 6.68 9.24 -20.04
N SER A 259 5.73 9.46 -19.14
CA SER A 259 5.08 8.38 -18.39
C SER A 259 4.16 7.51 -19.24
N ASP A 260 3.67 8.03 -20.37
CA ASP A 260 2.89 7.29 -21.37
C ASP A 260 3.79 6.66 -22.44
N ASN A 261 4.99 7.21 -22.66
CA ASN A 261 5.99 6.77 -23.65
C ASN A 261 7.27 6.33 -22.94
N ILE A 262 7.13 5.41 -21.98
CA ILE A 262 8.19 5.03 -21.05
C ILE A 262 9.40 4.38 -21.75
N ASP A 263 9.17 3.77 -22.92
CA ASP A 263 10.21 3.20 -23.79
C ASP A 263 11.29 4.22 -24.12
N GLU A 264 10.90 5.48 -24.40
CA GLU A 264 11.84 6.56 -24.73
C GLU A 264 12.76 6.89 -23.53
N VAL A 265 12.25 6.76 -22.31
CA VAL A 265 13.04 6.97 -21.09
C VAL A 265 14.03 5.83 -20.92
N ALA A 266 13.60 4.58 -21.14
CA ALA A 266 14.45 3.40 -21.05
C ALA A 266 15.57 3.44 -22.10
N GLU A 267 15.24 3.76 -23.35
CA GLU A 267 16.21 3.94 -24.43
C GLU A 267 17.24 5.01 -24.09
N ARG A 268 16.79 6.18 -23.61
CA ARG A 268 17.70 7.27 -23.22
C ARG A 268 18.63 6.88 -22.08
N ILE A 269 18.17 6.06 -21.12
CA ILE A 269 19.04 5.54 -20.06
C ILE A 269 20.15 4.65 -20.63
N ILE A 270 19.83 3.78 -21.59
CA ILE A 270 20.82 2.90 -22.24
C ILE A 270 21.81 3.73 -23.06
N GLU A 271 21.35 4.74 -23.79
CA GLU A 271 22.21 5.67 -24.53
C GLU A 271 23.21 6.37 -23.60
N LEU A 272 22.73 6.85 -22.43
CA LEU A 272 23.57 7.54 -21.45
C LEU A 272 24.54 6.61 -20.73
N LYS A 273 24.10 5.38 -20.43
CA LYS A 273 24.90 4.41 -19.69
C LYS A 273 24.71 3.00 -20.22
N PRO A 274 25.40 2.63 -21.32
CA PRO A 274 25.23 1.34 -21.99
C PRO A 274 25.45 0.13 -21.07
N ASP A 275 26.32 0.25 -20.06
CA ASP A 275 26.60 -0.79 -19.07
C ASP A 275 25.40 -1.20 -18.20
N LEU A 276 24.33 -0.39 -18.19
CA LEU A 276 23.07 -0.74 -17.53
C LEU A 276 22.25 -1.77 -18.30
N LYS A 277 22.57 -2.02 -19.58
CA LYS A 277 21.94 -3.10 -20.34
C LYS A 277 22.44 -4.46 -19.82
N LYS A 278 21.52 -5.38 -19.58
CA LYS A 278 21.83 -6.77 -19.26
C LYS A 278 22.33 -7.46 -20.52
N GLN A 279 23.37 -8.27 -20.37
CA GLN A 279 23.80 -9.19 -21.42
C GLN A 279 22.80 -10.36 -21.46
N ILE A 280 22.40 -10.75 -22.67
CA ILE A 280 21.53 -11.89 -22.94
C ILE A 280 22.35 -13.17 -22.83
#